data_AF-A0AB39YR95-F1
#
_entry.id   AF-A0AB39YR95-F1
#
_cell.length_a   1.000
_cell.length_b   1.000
_cell.length_c   1.000
_cell.angle_alpha   90.00
_cell.angle_beta   90.00
_cell.angle_gamma   90.00
#
_symmetry.space_group_name_H-M   'P 1'
#
loop_
_entity.id
_entity.type
_entity.pdbx_description
1 polymer ?
#
loop_
_entity_poly.entity_id
_entity_poly.type
_entity_poly.pdbx_seq_one_letter_code
_entity_poly.pdbx_strand_id
1 'polypeptide(L)'
;MTTEDHAATHRATLERLGADGGPLTAQSKTATAQNPEWFNVRRGEPRQDRRRLHNEILARFIESRTEVRRDKKAIVLAGPPGAGKSTAQAALIQATRTQPEHWLPINADDFKDELLQQARQDGSYDSYLVPDEVRALEAAGEKFYPRELAALVHTESSILAKKARNEALEAGMNVIIDGTLGNEKQARILLDRLQAAGYDVLVADVETTQNVSEARTMGRWERGYLDAENGTATGPDAELGGDS
;
A
#
# COMPACT_ATOMS: atom_id res chain seq x y z
N MET A 1 3.45 23.35 24.07
CA MET A 1 3.16 22.88 22.70
C MET A 1 2.25 21.69 22.86
N THR A 2 1.07 21.70 22.23
CA THR A 2 0.10 20.59 22.34
C THR A 2 0.54 19.42 21.43
N THR A 3 -0.03 18.24 21.63
CA THR A 3 0.22 17.09 20.72
C THR A 3 -0.22 17.38 19.28
N GLU A 4 -1.24 18.24 19.11
CA GLU A 4 -1.70 18.74 17.81
C GLU A 4 -0.66 19.68 17.15
N ASP A 5 0.00 20.56 17.91
CA ASP A 5 1.09 21.41 17.41
C ASP A 5 2.30 20.56 16.95
N HIS A 6 2.56 19.46 17.66
CA HIS A 6 3.60 18.50 17.28
C HIS A 6 3.24 17.77 15.98
N ALA A 7 1.99 17.29 15.84
CA ALA A 7 1.52 16.65 14.62
C ALA A 7 1.61 17.60 13.41
N ALA A 8 1.20 18.85 13.56
CA ALA A 8 1.31 19.84 12.47
C ALA A 8 2.76 20.11 12.05
N THR A 9 3.68 20.16 13.02
CA THR A 9 5.12 20.34 12.77
C THR A 9 5.72 19.12 12.06
N HIS A 10 5.43 17.92 12.58
CA HIS A 10 5.90 16.67 12.01
C HIS A 10 5.39 16.46 10.58
N ARG A 11 4.13 16.83 10.31
CA ARG A 11 3.59 16.84 8.95
C ARG A 11 4.40 17.71 8.00
N ALA A 12 4.72 18.95 8.40
CA ALA A 12 5.52 19.83 7.56
C ALA A 12 6.92 19.24 7.27
N THR A 13 7.47 18.49 8.22
CA THR A 13 8.69 17.69 8.01
C THR A 13 8.47 16.62 6.95
N LEU A 14 7.41 15.81 7.05
CA LEU A 14 7.08 14.75 6.09
C LEU A 14 6.84 15.30 4.68
N GLU A 15 6.10 16.40 4.54
CA GLU A 15 5.87 17.08 3.26
C GLU A 15 7.20 17.53 2.62
N ARG A 16 8.11 18.09 3.41
CA ARG A 16 9.45 18.49 2.94
C ARG A 16 10.30 17.29 2.51
N LEU A 17 10.25 16.19 3.26
CA LEU A 17 11.03 14.99 2.96
C LEU A 17 10.46 14.21 1.76
N GLY A 18 9.15 14.28 1.54
CA GLY A 18 8.43 13.65 0.43
C GLY A 18 8.32 14.48 -0.85
N ALA A 19 8.79 15.73 -0.83
CA ALA A 19 8.82 16.59 -2.02
C ALA A 19 9.68 15.99 -3.15
N ASP A 20 9.49 16.44 -4.38
CA ASP A 20 10.24 15.96 -5.55
C ASP A 20 11.76 16.05 -5.34
N GLY A 21 12.45 14.91 -5.48
CA GLY A 21 13.88 14.78 -5.22
C GLY A 21 14.25 14.60 -3.74
N GLY A 22 13.27 14.57 -2.85
CA GLY A 22 13.43 14.34 -1.42
C GLY A 22 13.74 12.87 -1.07
N PRO A 23 14.21 12.63 0.17
CA PRO A 23 14.66 11.31 0.62
C PRO A 23 13.52 10.32 0.88
N LEU A 24 12.27 10.77 1.02
CA LEU A 24 11.09 9.92 1.23
C LEU A 24 10.22 9.82 -0.02
N THR A 25 10.85 9.42 -1.13
CA THR A 25 10.19 9.25 -2.43
C THR A 25 10.47 7.86 -2.99
N ALA A 26 9.61 7.37 -3.90
CA ALA A 26 9.81 6.08 -4.55
C ALA A 26 11.08 6.01 -5.44
N GLN A 27 11.69 7.17 -5.72
CA GLN A 27 12.91 7.34 -6.51
C GLN A 27 14.14 7.59 -5.63
N SER A 28 13.97 7.69 -4.30
CA SER A 28 15.06 7.91 -3.36
C SER A 28 16.10 6.80 -3.43
N LYS A 29 17.37 7.15 -3.13
CA LYS A 29 18.49 6.20 -3.06
C LYS A 29 18.23 5.02 -2.12
N THR A 30 17.43 5.22 -1.08
CA THR A 30 17.10 4.20 -0.08
C THR A 30 15.80 3.45 -0.39
N ALA A 31 15.11 3.79 -1.48
CA ALA A 31 13.94 3.02 -1.91
C ALA A 31 14.35 1.58 -2.25
N THR A 32 13.51 0.61 -1.92
CA THR A 32 13.89 -0.82 -2.02
C THR A 32 14.20 -1.24 -3.45
N ALA A 33 13.47 -0.68 -4.42
CA ALA A 33 13.70 -0.90 -5.85
C ALA A 33 15.01 -0.27 -6.38
N GLN A 34 15.62 0.65 -5.61
CA GLN A 34 16.93 1.25 -5.93
C GLN A 34 18.11 0.49 -5.29
N ASN A 35 17.83 -0.52 -4.45
CA ASN A 35 18.89 -1.32 -3.83
C ASN A 35 19.53 -2.26 -4.88
N PRO A 36 20.83 -2.11 -5.21
CA PRO A 36 21.48 -2.93 -6.23
C PRO A 36 21.71 -4.39 -5.81
N GLU A 37 21.65 -4.71 -4.52
CA GLU A 37 21.70 -6.08 -3.98
C GLU A 37 20.36 -6.79 -4.09
N TRP A 38 19.25 -6.04 -4.08
CA TRP A 38 17.90 -6.61 -4.19
C TRP A 38 17.34 -6.55 -5.61
N PHE A 39 17.73 -5.55 -6.39
CA PHE A 39 17.21 -5.29 -7.73
C PHE A 39 18.32 -5.14 -8.77
N ASN A 40 18.02 -5.57 -9.99
CA ASN A 40 18.68 -5.02 -11.16
C ASN A 40 18.05 -3.66 -11.46
N VAL A 41 18.61 -2.60 -10.87
CA VAL A 41 18.06 -1.23 -10.90
C VAL A 41 17.81 -0.75 -12.33
N ARG A 42 18.69 -1.10 -13.30
CA ARG A 42 18.51 -0.72 -14.71
C ARG A 42 17.28 -1.37 -15.36
N ARG A 43 16.95 -2.59 -14.95
CA ARG A 43 15.81 -3.35 -15.49
C ARG A 43 14.54 -3.22 -14.65
N GLY A 44 14.65 -2.71 -13.42
CA GLY A 44 13.55 -2.68 -12.46
C GLY A 44 13.11 -4.09 -12.03
N GLU A 45 14.00 -5.08 -12.10
CA GLU A 45 13.68 -6.48 -11.84
C GLU A 45 14.31 -6.96 -10.52
N PRO A 46 13.57 -7.63 -9.63
CA PRO A 46 14.13 -8.19 -8.42
C PRO A 46 15.15 -9.30 -8.75
N ARG A 47 16.23 -9.37 -7.97
CA ARG A 47 17.24 -10.43 -8.02
C ARG A 47 16.72 -11.71 -7.37
N GLN A 48 17.50 -12.79 -7.47
CA GLN A 48 17.06 -14.12 -7.05
C GLN A 48 16.57 -14.18 -5.61
N ASP A 49 17.32 -13.65 -4.65
CA ASP A 49 16.94 -13.70 -3.24
C ASP A 49 15.71 -12.84 -2.96
N ARG A 50 15.62 -11.64 -3.56
CA ARG A 50 14.44 -10.80 -3.43
C ARG A 50 13.21 -11.41 -4.10
N ARG A 51 13.38 -12.12 -5.22
CA ARG A 51 12.30 -12.92 -5.84
C ARG A 51 11.82 -14.03 -4.94
N ARG A 52 12.71 -14.70 -4.21
CA ARG A 52 12.32 -15.74 -3.24
C ARG A 52 11.48 -15.14 -2.12
N LEU A 53 11.91 -14.01 -1.54
CA LEU A 53 11.10 -13.28 -0.56
C LEU A 53 9.73 -12.88 -1.13
N HIS A 54 9.68 -12.38 -2.37
CA HIS A 54 8.40 -12.05 -3.01
C HIS A 54 7.48 -13.26 -3.09
N ASN A 55 8.00 -14.42 -3.47
CA ASN A 55 7.20 -15.63 -3.56
C ASN A 55 6.70 -16.08 -2.19
N GLU A 56 7.50 -15.93 -1.13
CA GLU A 56 7.09 -16.23 0.24
C GLU A 56 5.98 -15.29 0.73
N ILE A 57 6.10 -13.98 0.46
CA ILE A 57 5.06 -12.98 0.76
C ILE A 57 3.75 -13.33 0.02
N LEU A 58 3.84 -13.65 -1.28
CA LEU A 58 2.68 -14.00 -2.09
C LEU A 58 2.00 -15.30 -1.62
N ALA A 59 2.79 -16.32 -1.29
CA ALA A 59 2.29 -17.56 -0.74
C ALA A 59 1.49 -17.30 0.55
N ARG A 60 2.04 -16.56 1.53
CA ARG A 60 1.34 -16.20 2.76
C ARG A 60 0.05 -15.40 2.48
N PHE A 61 0.11 -14.46 1.54
CA PHE A 61 -1.02 -13.61 1.18
C PHE A 61 -2.19 -14.43 0.61
N ILE A 62 -1.92 -15.46 -0.19
CA ILE A 62 -2.94 -16.31 -0.81
C ILE A 62 -3.39 -17.41 0.16
N GLU A 63 -2.46 -18.10 0.82
CA GLU A 63 -2.74 -19.25 1.70
C GLU A 63 -3.56 -18.86 2.94
N SER A 64 -3.41 -17.63 3.43
CA SER A 64 -4.21 -17.13 4.56
C SER A 64 -5.70 -16.94 4.24
N ARG A 65 -6.12 -17.07 2.96
CA ARG A 65 -7.46 -16.73 2.49
C ARG A 65 -8.17 -17.92 1.87
N THR A 66 -8.43 -18.94 2.69
CA THR A 66 -8.97 -20.24 2.28
C THR A 66 -10.43 -20.21 1.78
N GLU A 67 -11.19 -19.16 2.12
CA GLU A 67 -12.60 -19.02 1.78
C GLU A 67 -12.83 -18.31 0.43
N VAL A 68 -11.76 -17.82 -0.21
CA VAL A 68 -11.83 -17.15 -1.51
C VAL A 68 -12.38 -18.10 -2.56
N ARG A 69 -13.49 -17.70 -3.17
CA ARG A 69 -14.15 -18.48 -4.22
C ARG A 69 -13.44 -18.32 -5.56
N ARG A 70 -13.66 -19.27 -6.47
CA ARG A 70 -13.06 -19.31 -7.80
C ARG A 70 -14.10 -19.20 -8.91
N ASP A 71 -14.97 -18.21 -8.80
CA ASP A 71 -16.09 -17.98 -9.71
C ASP A 71 -15.73 -17.02 -10.85
N LYS A 72 -14.46 -16.59 -10.95
CA LYS A 72 -13.98 -15.56 -11.89
C LYS A 72 -14.77 -14.25 -11.81
N LYS A 73 -15.02 -13.74 -10.61
CA LYS A 73 -15.64 -12.42 -10.43
C LYS A 73 -14.59 -11.38 -10.08
N ALA A 74 -14.74 -10.17 -10.60
CA ALA A 74 -13.87 -9.05 -10.26
C ALA A 74 -14.69 -7.84 -9.83
N ILE A 75 -14.30 -7.22 -8.73
CA ILE A 75 -14.74 -5.87 -8.35
C ILE A 75 -13.55 -4.94 -8.57
N VAL A 76 -13.74 -3.88 -9.34
CA VAL A 76 -12.73 -2.86 -9.60
C VAL A 76 -13.22 -1.55 -8.99
N LEU A 77 -12.44 -1.00 -8.07
CA LEU A 77 -12.73 0.27 -7.42
C LEU A 77 -11.82 1.35 -8.03
N ALA A 78 -12.41 2.46 -8.43
CA ALA A 78 -11.73 3.67 -8.88
C ALA A 78 -12.06 4.84 -7.95
N GLY A 79 -11.13 5.78 -7.83
CA GLY A 79 -11.33 7.02 -7.08
C GLY A 79 -10.14 7.37 -6.20
N PRO A 80 -9.99 8.65 -5.83
CA PRO A 80 -8.87 9.10 -5.01
C PRO A 80 -8.91 8.51 -3.59
N PRO A 81 -7.79 8.53 -2.85
CA PRO A 81 -7.77 8.17 -1.43
C PRO A 81 -8.83 8.94 -0.64
N GLY A 82 -9.44 8.30 0.36
CA GLY A 82 -10.50 8.94 1.14
C GLY A 82 -11.85 9.15 0.42
N ALA A 83 -12.02 8.76 -0.84
CA ALA A 83 -13.29 8.94 -1.57
C ALA A 83 -14.47 8.11 -1.02
N GLY A 84 -14.19 7.04 -0.27
CA GLY A 84 -15.23 6.13 0.25
C GLY A 84 -15.36 4.81 -0.52
N LYS A 85 -14.30 4.38 -1.21
CA LYS A 85 -14.23 3.12 -1.96
C LYS A 85 -14.66 1.90 -1.14
N SER A 86 -14.33 1.84 0.16
CA SER A 86 -14.74 0.76 1.06
C SER A 86 -16.27 0.62 1.19
N THR A 87 -17.01 1.73 1.15
CA THR A 87 -18.48 1.70 1.16
C THR A 87 -19.03 1.15 -0.16
N ALA A 88 -18.46 1.58 -1.30
CA ALA A 88 -18.83 1.05 -2.60
C ALA A 88 -18.51 -0.46 -2.72
N GLN A 89 -17.35 -0.89 -2.21
CA GLN A 89 -16.95 -2.29 -2.14
C GLN A 89 -17.98 -3.14 -1.39
N ALA A 90 -18.39 -2.71 -0.19
CA ALA A 90 -19.37 -3.44 0.61
C ALA A 90 -20.71 -3.59 -0.14
N ALA A 91 -21.18 -2.52 -0.79
CA ALA A 91 -22.39 -2.55 -1.59
C ALA A 91 -22.29 -3.52 -2.79
N LEU A 92 -21.15 -3.54 -3.48
CA LEU A 92 -20.92 -4.46 -4.61
C LEU A 92 -20.83 -5.92 -4.16
N ILE A 93 -20.14 -6.21 -3.05
CA ILE A 93 -20.12 -7.57 -2.46
C ILE A 93 -21.55 -8.02 -2.16
N GLN A 94 -22.35 -7.17 -1.51
CA GLN A 94 -23.75 -7.48 -1.21
C GLN A 94 -24.58 -7.73 -2.48
N ALA A 95 -24.40 -6.92 -3.53
CA ALA A 95 -25.10 -7.07 -4.81
C ALA A 95 -24.81 -8.42 -5.49
N THR A 96 -23.60 -8.96 -5.31
CA THR A 96 -23.23 -10.29 -5.83
C THR A 96 -23.75 -11.46 -4.98
N ARG A 97 -24.42 -11.19 -3.86
CA ARG A 97 -24.88 -12.19 -2.87
C ARG A 97 -23.73 -13.08 -2.37
N THR A 98 -22.58 -12.48 -2.15
CA THR A 98 -21.39 -13.11 -1.57
C THR A 98 -21.05 -12.44 -0.24
N GLN A 99 -19.98 -12.90 0.41
CA GLN A 99 -19.47 -12.40 1.68
C GLN A 99 -18.04 -11.92 1.47
N PRO A 100 -17.52 -10.99 2.28
CA PRO A 100 -16.16 -10.45 2.12
C PRO A 100 -15.06 -11.52 2.01
N GLU A 101 -15.13 -12.58 2.81
CA GLU A 101 -14.19 -13.72 2.83
C GLU A 101 -14.15 -14.51 1.52
N HIS A 102 -15.19 -14.40 0.68
CA HIS A 102 -15.20 -15.02 -0.65
C HIS A 102 -14.36 -14.29 -1.69
N TRP A 103 -13.80 -13.12 -1.34
CA TRP A 103 -13.04 -12.27 -2.25
C TRP A 103 -11.61 -12.09 -1.78
N LEU A 104 -10.70 -12.01 -2.75
CA LEU A 104 -9.31 -11.65 -2.53
C LEU A 104 -9.12 -10.15 -2.75
N PRO A 105 -9.05 -9.31 -1.69
CA PRO A 105 -8.65 -7.91 -1.85
C PRO A 105 -7.17 -7.85 -2.22
N ILE A 106 -6.87 -7.14 -3.30
CA ILE A 106 -5.51 -6.88 -3.75
C ILE A 106 -5.29 -5.38 -3.69
N ASN A 107 -4.62 -4.93 -2.63
CA ASN A 107 -4.18 -3.55 -2.43
C ASN A 107 -2.65 -3.51 -2.35
N ALA A 108 -2.03 -2.53 -3.01
CA ALA A 108 -0.59 -2.33 -2.93
C ALA A 108 -0.14 -1.89 -1.53
N ASP A 109 -1.01 -1.24 -0.75
CA ASP A 109 -0.68 -0.79 0.61
C ASP A 109 -0.52 -1.95 1.59
N ASP A 110 -1.32 -3.03 1.45
CA ASP A 110 -1.13 -4.26 2.23
C ASP A 110 0.30 -4.82 2.07
N PHE A 111 0.85 -4.72 0.85
CA PHE A 111 2.22 -5.16 0.58
C PHE A 111 3.28 -4.16 1.05
N LYS A 112 2.95 -2.88 1.24
CA LYS A 112 3.88 -1.93 1.86
C LYS A 112 4.10 -2.30 3.33
N ASP A 113 3.01 -2.57 4.06
CA ASP A 113 3.08 -3.00 5.45
C ASP A 113 3.91 -4.28 5.60
N GLU A 114 3.65 -5.30 4.77
CA GLU A 114 4.42 -6.55 4.80
C GLU A 114 5.91 -6.31 4.50
N LEU A 115 6.25 -5.45 3.52
CA LEU A 115 7.63 -5.12 3.19
C LEU A 115 8.33 -4.36 4.32
N LEU A 116 7.63 -3.44 4.99
CA LEU A 116 8.15 -2.69 6.13
C LEU A 116 8.37 -3.62 7.33
N GLN A 117 7.44 -4.52 7.61
CA GLN A 117 7.59 -5.53 8.66
C GLN A 117 8.77 -6.47 8.37
N GLN A 118 8.90 -6.97 7.14
CA GLN A 118 10.05 -7.78 6.73
C GLN A 118 11.37 -7.03 6.90
N ALA A 119 11.42 -5.76 6.48
CA ALA A 119 12.62 -4.94 6.63
C ALA A 119 13.03 -4.76 8.10
N ARG A 120 12.05 -4.69 9.02
CA ARG A 120 12.34 -4.63 10.46
C ARG A 120 12.86 -5.97 10.98
N GLN A 121 12.28 -7.08 10.52
CA GLN A 121 12.67 -8.43 10.94
C GLN A 121 14.08 -8.80 10.49
N ASP A 122 14.47 -8.41 9.28
CA ASP A 122 15.79 -8.69 8.71
C ASP A 122 16.85 -7.60 9.00
N GLY A 123 16.46 -6.52 9.69
CA GLY A 123 17.33 -5.40 10.04
C GLY A 123 17.63 -4.44 8.89
N SER A 124 17.06 -4.64 7.70
CA SER A 124 17.24 -3.75 6.55
C SER A 124 16.50 -2.42 6.69
N TYR A 125 15.52 -2.33 7.59
CA TYR A 125 14.86 -1.08 7.97
C TYR A 125 15.90 -0.08 8.47
N ASP A 126 16.63 -0.45 9.54
CA ASP A 126 17.64 0.40 10.17
C ASP A 126 18.97 0.43 9.43
N SER A 127 19.31 -0.54 8.58
CA SER A 127 20.61 -0.54 7.89
C SER A 127 20.58 0.07 6.48
N TYR A 128 19.39 0.16 5.87
CA TYR A 128 19.26 0.63 4.48
C TYR A 128 18.07 1.57 4.26
N LEU A 129 16.87 1.22 4.75
CA LEU A 129 15.64 1.91 4.37
C LEU A 129 15.58 3.33 4.92
N VAL A 130 15.90 3.52 6.20
CA VAL A 130 15.86 4.85 6.84
C VAL A 130 16.96 5.77 6.25
N PRO A 131 16.60 6.86 5.56
CA PRO A 131 17.56 7.81 5.01
C PRO A 131 18.35 8.58 6.09
N ASP A 132 19.53 9.08 5.72
CA ASP A 132 20.40 9.84 6.64
C ASP A 132 19.69 11.08 7.20
N GLU A 133 18.86 11.74 6.39
CA GLU A 133 18.07 12.90 6.77
C GLU A 133 17.04 12.57 7.84
N VAL A 134 16.41 11.39 7.77
CA VAL A 134 15.47 10.91 8.78
C VAL A 134 16.23 10.57 10.06
N ARG A 135 17.36 9.86 9.95
CA ARG A 135 18.21 9.53 11.13
C ARG A 135 18.69 10.77 11.87
N ALA A 136 19.03 11.83 11.14
CA ALA A 136 19.45 13.08 11.75
C ALA A 136 18.32 13.74 12.56
N LEU A 137 17.09 13.64 12.08
CA LEU A 137 15.89 14.14 12.78
C LEU A 137 15.55 13.24 13.98
N GLU A 138 15.68 11.92 13.84
CA GLU A 138 15.54 10.96 14.95
C GLU A 138 16.57 11.21 16.05
N ALA A 139 17.83 11.48 15.68
CA ALA A 139 18.87 11.85 16.64
C ALA A 139 18.59 13.19 17.32
N ALA A 140 17.82 14.08 16.68
CA ALA A 140 17.35 15.33 17.27
C ALA A 140 16.08 15.17 18.14
N GLY A 141 15.54 13.95 18.23
CA GLY A 141 14.39 13.61 19.07
C GLY A 141 13.04 13.59 18.35
N GLU A 142 13.01 13.74 17.02
CA GLU A 142 11.79 13.56 16.23
C GLU A 142 11.53 12.07 16.00
N LYS A 143 10.28 11.61 16.14
CA LYS A 143 9.97 10.19 15.99
C LYS A 143 9.32 9.95 14.65
N PHE A 144 9.83 8.96 13.91
CA PHE A 144 9.25 8.51 12.65
C PHE A 144 8.72 7.09 12.79
N TYR A 145 7.62 6.84 12.12
CA TYR A 145 6.97 5.54 12.06
C TYR A 145 7.19 4.88 10.70
N PRO A 146 7.26 3.53 10.62
CA PRO A 146 7.51 2.82 9.36
C PRO A 146 6.60 3.20 8.20
N ARG A 147 5.30 3.44 8.43
CA ARG A 147 4.36 3.85 7.38
C ARG A 147 4.65 5.23 6.82
N GLU A 148 5.35 6.09 7.55
CA GLU A 148 5.79 7.39 7.02
C GLU A 148 6.93 7.23 5.99
N LEU A 149 7.56 6.05 5.97
CA LEU A 149 8.55 5.65 4.98
C LEU A 149 7.94 4.79 3.85
N ALA A 150 6.61 4.62 3.81
CA ALA A 150 5.88 3.79 2.85
C ALA A 150 6.18 4.13 1.37
N ALA A 151 6.56 5.38 1.08
CA ALA A 151 6.99 5.80 -0.25
C ALA A 151 8.22 5.01 -0.75
N LEU A 152 9.12 4.61 0.15
CA LEU A 152 10.36 3.90 -0.19
C LEU A 152 10.12 2.45 -0.66
N VAL A 153 9.00 1.85 -0.29
CA VAL A 153 8.58 0.50 -0.70
C VAL A 153 7.55 0.51 -1.83
N HIS A 154 7.09 1.69 -2.27
CA HIS A 154 5.96 1.83 -3.22
C HIS A 154 6.14 1.07 -4.55
N THR A 155 7.34 1.15 -5.14
CA THR A 155 7.63 0.47 -6.41
C THR A 155 7.58 -1.05 -6.24
N GLU A 156 8.13 -1.56 -5.14
CA GLU A 156 8.18 -2.99 -4.88
C GLU A 156 6.80 -3.55 -4.48
N SER A 157 6.03 -2.81 -3.70
CA SER A 157 4.65 -3.19 -3.34
C SER A 157 3.75 -3.26 -4.58
N SER A 158 3.94 -2.35 -5.54
CA SER A 158 3.26 -2.38 -6.83
C SER A 158 3.62 -3.63 -7.66
N ILE A 159 4.88 -4.08 -7.59
CA ILE A 159 5.32 -5.34 -8.23
C ILE A 159 4.61 -6.54 -7.59
N LEU A 160 4.54 -6.58 -6.25
CA LEU A 160 3.86 -7.65 -5.52
C LEU A 160 2.36 -7.68 -5.81
N ALA A 161 1.66 -6.54 -5.73
CA ALA A 161 0.25 -6.46 -6.07
C ALA A 161 -0.05 -6.93 -7.50
N LYS A 162 0.83 -6.60 -8.46
CA LYS A 162 0.72 -7.09 -9.83
C LYS A 162 0.91 -8.60 -9.94
N LYS A 163 1.87 -9.19 -9.21
CA LYS A 163 2.08 -10.64 -9.17
C LYS A 163 0.90 -11.36 -8.51
N ALA A 164 0.46 -10.90 -7.33
CA ALA A 164 -0.69 -11.42 -6.61
C ALA A 164 -1.95 -11.42 -7.50
N ARG A 165 -2.19 -10.31 -8.22
CA ARG A 165 -3.27 -10.24 -9.19
C ARG A 165 -3.13 -11.30 -10.29
N ASN A 166 -1.96 -11.41 -10.91
CA ASN A 166 -1.79 -12.37 -12.00
C ASN A 166 -2.03 -13.82 -11.51
N GLU A 167 -1.47 -14.20 -10.36
CA GLU A 167 -1.68 -15.52 -9.77
C GLU A 167 -3.15 -15.78 -9.41
N ALA A 168 -3.83 -14.79 -8.82
CA ALA A 168 -5.25 -14.88 -8.51
C ALA A 168 -6.12 -15.03 -9.77
N LEU A 169 -5.79 -14.29 -10.84
CA LEU A 169 -6.49 -14.37 -12.12
C LEU A 169 -6.28 -15.71 -12.82
N GLU A 170 -5.05 -16.24 -12.80
CA GLU A 170 -4.73 -17.57 -13.33
C GLU A 170 -5.48 -18.68 -12.55
N ALA A 171 -5.63 -18.52 -11.24
CA ALA A 171 -6.39 -19.43 -10.38
C ALA A 171 -7.92 -19.26 -10.47
N GLY A 172 -8.42 -18.28 -11.22
CA GLY A 172 -9.85 -18.01 -11.37
C GLY A 172 -10.53 -17.46 -10.11
N MET A 173 -9.75 -16.91 -9.16
CA MET A 173 -10.25 -16.41 -7.88
C MET A 173 -11.15 -15.19 -8.07
N ASN A 174 -12.09 -15.00 -7.15
CA ASN A 174 -12.85 -13.76 -7.03
C ASN A 174 -11.92 -12.69 -6.44
N VAL A 175 -11.75 -11.57 -7.14
CA VAL A 175 -10.77 -10.53 -6.79
C VAL A 175 -11.43 -9.18 -6.58
N ILE A 176 -10.92 -8.41 -5.62
CA ILE A 176 -11.21 -6.99 -5.48
C ILE A 176 -9.93 -6.25 -5.78
N ILE A 177 -9.95 -5.39 -6.79
CA ILE A 177 -8.79 -4.60 -7.21
C ILE A 177 -9.08 -3.15 -6.83
N ASP A 178 -8.39 -2.69 -5.78
CA ASP A 178 -8.43 -1.30 -5.37
C ASP A 178 -7.29 -0.55 -6.06
N GLY A 179 -7.64 0.49 -6.82
CA GLY A 179 -6.68 1.37 -7.46
C GLY A 179 -7.22 2.78 -7.54
N THR A 180 -6.33 3.76 -7.57
CA THR A 180 -6.73 5.14 -7.84
C THR A 180 -7.27 5.31 -9.26
N LEU A 181 -6.96 4.38 -10.18
CA LEU A 181 -7.35 4.37 -11.60
C LEU A 181 -7.27 5.74 -12.31
N GLY A 182 -6.44 6.66 -11.80
CA GLY A 182 -6.24 8.00 -12.36
C GLY A 182 -5.61 8.03 -13.75
N ASN A 183 -5.35 6.86 -14.33
CA ASN A 183 -4.96 6.69 -15.71
C ASN A 183 -6.00 5.79 -16.41
N GLU A 184 -6.92 6.42 -17.12
CA GLU A 184 -8.01 5.77 -17.88
C GLU A 184 -7.49 4.66 -18.80
N LYS A 185 -6.29 4.81 -19.39
CA LYS A 185 -5.66 3.79 -20.22
C LYS A 185 -5.30 2.54 -19.42
N GLN A 186 -4.81 2.68 -18.19
CA GLN A 186 -4.48 1.55 -17.32
C GLN A 186 -5.75 0.85 -16.83
N ALA A 187 -6.81 1.61 -16.55
CA ALA A 187 -8.13 1.06 -16.22
C ALA A 187 -8.66 0.21 -17.38
N ARG A 188 -8.65 0.73 -18.61
CA ARG A 188 -9.06 0.00 -19.82
C ARG A 188 -8.24 -1.28 -20.02
N ILE A 189 -6.90 -1.21 -19.93
CA ILE A 189 -6.03 -2.39 -20.05
C ILE A 189 -6.37 -3.45 -18.99
N LEU A 190 -6.69 -3.04 -17.76
CA LEU A 190 -7.08 -3.97 -16.71
C LEU A 190 -8.43 -4.64 -17.03
N LEU A 191 -9.44 -3.86 -17.41
CA LEU A 191 -10.76 -4.36 -17.77
C LEU A 191 -10.69 -5.32 -18.97
N ASP A 192 -9.96 -4.97 -20.01
CA ASP A 192 -9.76 -5.83 -21.19
C ASP A 192 -9.12 -7.17 -20.81
N ARG A 193 -8.14 -7.15 -19.89
CA ARG A 193 -7.50 -8.38 -19.39
C ARG A 193 -8.44 -9.25 -18.57
N LEU A 194 -9.26 -8.64 -17.70
CA LEU A 194 -10.27 -9.37 -16.92
C LEU A 194 -11.29 -10.03 -17.85
N GLN A 195 -11.82 -9.27 -18.81
CA GLN A 195 -12.75 -9.79 -19.81
C GLN A 195 -12.14 -10.92 -20.64
N ALA A 196 -10.89 -10.75 -21.12
CA ALA A 196 -10.18 -11.79 -21.87
C ALA A 196 -9.94 -13.07 -21.04
N ALA A 197 -9.78 -12.95 -19.72
CA ALA A 197 -9.66 -14.08 -18.79
C ALA A 197 -11.02 -14.73 -18.43
N GLY A 198 -12.13 -14.17 -18.93
CA GLY A 198 -13.49 -14.66 -18.70
C GLY A 198 -14.07 -14.23 -17.35
N TYR A 199 -13.69 -13.05 -16.86
CA TYR A 199 -14.20 -12.53 -15.59
C TYR A 199 -15.49 -11.74 -15.75
N ASP A 200 -16.41 -11.93 -14.80
CA ASP A 200 -17.56 -11.04 -14.58
C ASP A 200 -17.11 -9.82 -13.77
N VAL A 201 -17.06 -8.65 -14.41
CA VAL A 201 -16.47 -7.44 -13.81
C VAL A 201 -17.55 -6.45 -13.37
N LEU A 202 -17.49 -6.05 -12.10
CA LEU A 202 -18.22 -4.91 -11.53
C LEU A 202 -17.24 -3.77 -11.30
N VAL A 203 -17.60 -2.57 -11.74
CA VAL A 203 -16.78 -1.36 -11.56
C VAL A 203 -17.56 -0.35 -10.73
N ALA A 204 -16.92 0.21 -9.70
CA ALA A 204 -17.41 1.40 -9.02
C ALA A 204 -16.37 2.51 -9.13
N ASP A 205 -16.80 3.64 -9.69
CA ASP A 205 -16.04 4.88 -9.66
C ASP A 205 -16.60 5.79 -8.56
N VAL A 206 -15.74 6.15 -7.61
CA VAL A 206 -16.11 6.95 -6.45
C VAL A 206 -15.42 8.30 -6.55
N GLU A 207 -16.18 9.31 -6.94
CA GLU A 207 -15.69 10.67 -7.06
C GLU A 207 -15.80 11.43 -5.74
N THR A 208 -14.80 12.25 -5.46
CA THR A 208 -14.83 13.25 -4.40
C THR A 208 -14.00 14.45 -4.81
N THR A 209 -14.14 15.58 -4.11
CA THR A 209 -13.31 16.75 -4.40
C THR A 209 -11.90 16.55 -3.85
N GLN A 210 -10.90 17.11 -4.51
CA GLN A 210 -9.49 17.04 -4.07
C GLN A 210 -9.34 17.46 -2.59
N ASN A 211 -9.95 18.59 -2.21
CA ASN A 211 -9.91 19.09 -0.84
C ASN A 211 -10.47 18.08 0.18
N VAL A 212 -11.54 17.35 -0.16
CA VAL A 212 -12.13 16.34 0.73
C VAL A 212 -11.28 15.08 0.80
N SER A 213 -10.70 14.67 -0.33
CA SER A 213 -9.74 13.55 -0.39
C SER A 213 -8.51 13.83 0.49
N GLU A 214 -7.87 14.97 0.30
CA GLU A 214 -6.70 15.41 1.06
C GLU A 214 -7.02 15.53 2.55
N ALA A 215 -8.13 16.18 2.92
CA ALA A 215 -8.52 16.33 4.32
C ALA A 215 -8.80 14.97 5.00
N ARG A 216 -9.36 14.00 4.28
CA ARG A 216 -9.64 12.65 4.82
C ARG A 216 -8.37 11.80 4.95
N THR A 217 -7.47 11.90 3.98
CA THR A 217 -6.14 11.27 4.06
C THR A 217 -5.36 11.86 5.23
N MET A 218 -5.35 13.18 5.35
CA MET A 218 -4.70 13.90 6.44
C MET A 218 -5.24 13.49 7.81
N GLY A 219 -6.57 13.48 7.95
CA GLY A 219 -7.21 13.10 9.22
C GLY A 219 -7.02 11.63 9.59
N ARG A 220 -6.71 10.76 8.63
CA ARG A 220 -6.36 9.35 8.90
C ARG A 220 -4.94 9.25 9.45
N TRP A 221 -3.98 9.89 8.79
CA TRP A 221 -2.60 9.94 9.25
C TRP A 221 -2.51 10.57 10.64
N GLU A 222 -3.13 11.74 10.84
CA GLU A 222 -3.08 12.48 12.10
C GLU A 222 -3.65 11.66 13.25
N ARG A 223 -4.78 10.98 13.04
CA ARG A 223 -5.36 10.09 14.05
C ARG A 223 -4.41 8.96 14.41
N GLY A 224 -3.86 8.26 13.41
CA GLY A 224 -2.96 7.15 13.67
C GLY A 224 -1.64 7.58 14.32
N TYR A 225 -1.11 8.75 13.95
CA TYR A 225 0.05 9.37 14.59
C TYR A 225 -0.24 9.70 16.06
N LEU A 226 -1.36 10.36 16.34
CA LEU A 226 -1.76 10.70 17.71
C LEU A 226 -2.05 9.45 18.55
N ASP A 227 -2.68 8.43 17.98
CA ASP A 227 -2.93 7.17 18.69
C ASP A 227 -1.61 6.46 19.04
N ALA A 228 -0.62 6.50 18.15
CA ALA A 228 0.69 5.91 18.40
C ALA A 228 1.52 6.72 19.41
N GLU A 229 1.38 8.05 19.44
CA GLU A 229 2.03 8.91 20.43
C GLU A 229 1.38 8.80 21.82
N ASN A 230 0.06 8.66 21.87
CA ASN A 230 -0.69 8.50 23.12
C ASN A 230 -0.66 7.05 23.65
N GLY A 231 -0.07 6.11 22.91
CA GLY A 231 -0.04 4.69 23.28
C GLY A 231 -1.40 3.99 23.21
N THR A 232 -2.35 4.53 22.44
CA THR A 232 -3.70 3.98 22.23
C THR A 232 -3.81 3.15 20.94
N ALA A 233 -2.79 3.18 20.08
CA ALA A 233 -2.74 2.36 18.87
C ALA A 233 -2.74 0.85 19.19
N THR A 234 -3.35 0.06 18.31
CA THR A 234 -3.44 -1.41 18.46
C THR A 234 -3.08 -2.12 17.15
N GLY A 235 -2.61 -3.37 17.24
CA GLY A 235 -2.27 -4.17 16.07
C GLY A 235 -1.15 -3.52 15.22
N PRO A 236 -1.23 -3.60 13.88
CA PRO A 236 -0.23 -3.00 12.99
C PRO A 236 0.00 -1.50 13.21
N ASP A 237 -1.02 -0.76 13.64
CA ASP A 237 -0.92 0.69 13.86
C ASP A 237 0.01 1.03 15.04
N ALA A 238 0.12 0.14 16.03
CA ALA A 238 1.05 0.32 17.15
C ALA A 238 2.51 0.13 16.74
N GLU A 239 2.77 -0.74 15.77
CA GLU A 239 4.12 -1.10 15.33
C GLU A 239 4.61 -0.26 14.15
N LEU A 240 3.69 0.09 13.24
CA LEU A 240 3.98 0.76 11.97
C LEU A 240 3.55 2.23 11.93
N GLY A 241 2.76 2.69 12.91
CA GLY A 241 2.21 4.05 12.97
C GLY A 241 0.93 4.25 12.15
N GLY A 242 0.53 5.52 12.01
CA GLY A 242 -0.70 5.90 11.31
C GLY A 242 -0.69 5.60 9.81
N ASP A 243 -1.86 5.25 9.29
CA ASP A 243 -2.09 4.99 7.86
C ASP A 243 -2.19 6.32 7.09
N SER A 244 -1.53 6.40 5.93
CA SER A 244 -1.40 7.61 5.11
C SER A 244 -1.99 7.43 3.71
#